data_AF-A0A9D6PEF1-F1
#
_entry.id   AF-A0A9D6PEF1-F1
#
_cell.length_a   1.000
_cell.length_b   1.000
_cell.length_c   1.000
_cell.angle_alpha   90.00
_cell.angle_beta   90.00
_cell.angle_gamma   90.00
#
_symmetry.space_group_name_H-M   'P 1'
#
loop_
_entity.id
_entity.type
_entity.pdbx_description
1 polymer ?
#
loop_
_entity_poly.entity_id
_entity_poly.type
_entity_poly.pdbx_seq_one_letter_code
_entity_poly.pdbx_strand_id
1 'polypeptide(L)'
;MRSSKQWTFLLGLVIGLVLIVVHLVTWHHSDQLLAKMLADKAALFLDALAVSAEQTLQASHFLEERVVSRLKVIAKEIILTQENARTKQFLETLQRQNDLRTIEICDSNGTIIQSNDVKVIGSRLPHSFECQEILHGTKIEHAFGFSQGIFCEADAFGYACRLPEGGLVRLITGVEFILGFEQNVGLPSLLEKLKKHPGVKALNLVDLSGKSILKAASNISYDPQAYSASFPLVLHGQPIGRFELTISELEISALRQTSALAIAFSGVLSCMVLVLLLWRFQRYRDHQDQLRVLLDSRRRIEGLGKVVAAVAHDVFEKIFQPVARIQKSWNE
;
A
#
# COMPACT_ATOMS: atom_id res chain seq x y z
N MET A 1 -44.31 -33.98 28.66
CA MET A 1 -43.85 -33.97 27.25
C MET A 1 -43.87 -32.60 26.54
N ARG A 2 -44.50 -31.54 27.09
CA ARG A 2 -44.50 -30.21 26.43
C ARG A 2 -43.16 -29.46 26.52
N SER A 3 -42.37 -29.69 27.58
CA SER A 3 -41.10 -28.98 27.78
C SER A 3 -40.02 -29.42 26.76
N SER A 4 -39.88 -30.72 26.47
CA SER A 4 -38.76 -31.22 25.67
C SER A 4 -38.70 -30.63 24.26
N LYS A 5 -39.85 -30.45 23.59
CA LYS A 5 -39.92 -29.86 22.25
C LYS A 5 -39.64 -28.35 22.23
N GLN A 6 -40.00 -27.63 23.29
CA GLN A 6 -39.68 -26.20 23.41
C GLN A 6 -38.18 -25.99 23.58
N TRP A 7 -37.53 -26.84 24.38
CA TRP A 7 -36.08 -26.82 24.56
C TRP A 7 -35.30 -27.08 23.26
N THR A 8 -35.72 -28.06 22.45
CA THR A 8 -35.05 -28.33 21.16
C THR A 8 -35.13 -27.16 20.19
N PHE A 9 -36.22 -26.39 20.23
CA PHE A 9 -36.38 -25.21 19.37
C PHE A 9 -35.50 -24.04 19.82
N LEU A 10 -35.53 -23.72 21.12
CA LEU A 10 -34.68 -22.68 21.69
C LEU A 10 -33.20 -22.97 21.41
N LEU A 11 -32.79 -24.24 21.58
CA LEU A 11 -31.44 -24.69 21.26
C LEU A 11 -31.10 -24.45 19.79
N GLY A 12 -32.01 -24.79 18.86
CA GLY A 12 -31.81 -24.55 17.43
C GLY A 12 -31.66 -23.06 17.07
N LEU A 13 -32.46 -22.18 17.70
CA LEU A 13 -32.36 -20.73 17.49
C LEU A 13 -31.04 -20.18 18.00
N VAL A 14 -30.61 -20.59 19.20
CA VAL A 14 -29.31 -20.20 19.77
C VAL A 14 -28.17 -20.68 18.87
N ILE A 15 -28.20 -21.92 18.39
CA ILE A 15 -27.20 -22.45 17.45
C ILE A 15 -27.17 -21.61 16.17
N GLY A 16 -28.32 -21.30 15.57
CA GLY A 16 -28.39 -20.46 14.37
C GLY A 16 -27.82 -19.06 14.58
N LEU A 17 -28.11 -18.43 15.72
CA LEU A 17 -27.54 -17.13 16.08
C LEU A 17 -26.02 -17.20 16.26
N VAL A 18 -25.52 -18.22 16.94
CA VAL A 18 -24.07 -18.45 17.12
C VAL A 18 -23.38 -18.62 15.77
N LEU A 19 -23.96 -19.37 14.83
CA LEU A 19 -23.41 -19.52 13.48
C LEU A 19 -23.30 -18.20 12.73
N ILE A 20 -24.31 -17.33 12.82
CA ILE A 20 -24.27 -15.99 12.21
C ILE A 20 -23.13 -15.16 12.82
N VAL A 21 -23.01 -15.14 14.14
CA VAL A 21 -21.94 -14.42 14.85
C VAL A 21 -20.56 -14.96 14.43
N VAL A 22 -20.40 -16.28 14.37
CA VAL A 22 -19.15 -16.92 13.91
C VAL A 22 -18.80 -16.47 12.50
N HIS A 23 -19.75 -16.40 11.58
CA HIS A 23 -19.50 -15.92 10.21
C HIS A 23 -19.06 -14.46 10.15
N LEU A 24 -19.69 -13.58 10.94
CA LEU A 24 -19.29 -12.17 11.03
C LEU A 24 -17.88 -12.00 11.60
N VAL A 25 -17.56 -12.75 12.66
CA VAL A 25 -16.21 -12.77 13.25
C VAL A 25 -15.19 -13.32 12.26
N THR A 26 -15.52 -14.41 11.55
CA THR A 26 -14.64 -15.01 10.53
C THR A 26 -14.38 -14.02 9.39
N TRP A 27 -15.41 -13.29 8.93
CA TRP A 27 -15.24 -12.23 7.93
C TRP A 27 -14.26 -11.16 8.41
N HIS A 28 -14.50 -10.63 9.61
CA HIS A 28 -13.66 -9.58 10.19
C HIS A 28 -12.21 -10.03 10.36
N HIS A 29 -11.99 -11.25 10.85
CA HIS A 29 -10.66 -11.79 11.05
C HIS A 29 -9.93 -12.07 9.73
N SER A 30 -10.64 -12.57 8.71
CA SER A 30 -10.09 -12.74 7.37
C SER A 30 -9.63 -11.41 6.77
N ASP A 31 -10.43 -10.36 6.92
CA ASP A 31 -10.10 -9.03 6.41
C ASP A 31 -8.86 -8.44 7.10
N GLN A 32 -8.79 -8.56 8.43
CA GLN A 32 -7.62 -8.15 9.21
C GLN A 32 -6.35 -8.91 8.82
N LEU A 33 -6.46 -10.23 8.61
CA LEU A 33 -5.33 -11.07 8.24
C LEU A 33 -4.79 -10.69 6.85
N LEU A 34 -5.68 -10.50 5.87
CA LEU A 34 -5.29 -10.06 4.53
C LEU A 34 -4.66 -8.66 4.54
N ALA A 35 -5.23 -7.72 5.31
CA ALA A 35 -4.66 -6.38 5.48
C ALA A 35 -3.26 -6.44 6.12
N LYS A 36 -3.08 -7.29 7.14
CA LYS A 36 -1.79 -7.51 7.77
C LYS A 36 -0.77 -8.10 6.81
N MET A 37 -1.15 -9.09 6.00
CA MET A 37 -0.24 -9.68 4.99
C MET A 37 0.21 -8.64 3.96
N LEU A 38 -0.69 -7.76 3.49
CA LEU A 38 -0.35 -6.64 2.62
C LEU A 38 0.60 -5.65 3.30
N ALA A 39 0.33 -5.33 4.57
CA ALA A 39 1.18 -4.43 5.36
C ALA A 39 2.59 -4.99 5.56
N ASP A 40 2.70 -6.26 5.95
CA ASP A 40 3.98 -6.95 6.16
C ASP A 40 4.77 -7.01 4.84
N LYS A 41 4.09 -7.30 3.71
CA LYS A 41 4.73 -7.31 2.39
C LYS A 41 5.18 -5.92 1.94
N ALA A 42 4.37 -4.89 2.18
CA ALA A 42 4.75 -3.51 1.90
C ALA A 42 5.95 -3.07 2.74
N ALA A 43 6.00 -3.45 4.02
CA ALA A 43 7.13 -3.17 4.89
C ALA A 43 8.42 -3.83 4.39
N LEU A 44 8.38 -5.12 4.04
CA LEU A 44 9.53 -5.83 3.47
C LEU A 44 10.01 -5.21 2.15
N PHE A 45 9.07 -4.82 1.29
CA PHE A 45 9.40 -4.18 0.01
C PHE A 45 10.05 -2.80 0.23
N LEU A 46 9.50 -1.99 1.12
CA LEU A 46 10.02 -0.67 1.46
C LEU A 46 11.38 -0.75 2.13
N ASP A 47 11.60 -1.74 3.00
CA ASP A 47 12.90 -1.98 3.65
C ASP A 47 13.97 -2.36 2.62
N ALA A 48 13.66 -3.32 1.73
CA ALA A 48 14.57 -3.70 0.65
C ALA A 48 14.86 -2.52 -0.31
N LEU A 49 13.85 -1.70 -0.62
CA LEU A 49 14.01 -0.49 -1.42
C LEU A 49 14.89 0.54 -0.70
N ALA A 50 14.68 0.76 0.60
CA ALA A 50 15.46 1.73 1.38
C ALA A 50 16.93 1.33 1.43
N VAL A 51 17.23 0.06 1.71
CA VAL A 51 18.60 -0.46 1.70
C VAL A 51 19.24 -0.33 0.31
N SER A 52 18.51 -0.69 -0.75
CA SER A 52 19.04 -0.55 -2.11
C SER A 52 19.23 0.91 -2.52
N ALA A 53 18.34 1.81 -2.11
CA ALA A 53 18.45 3.24 -2.37
C ALA A 53 19.65 3.84 -1.64
N GLU A 54 19.86 3.49 -0.37
CA GLU A 54 21.02 3.91 0.41
C GLU A 54 22.33 3.41 -0.25
N GLN A 55 22.39 2.14 -0.65
CA GLN A 55 23.56 1.59 -1.35
C GLN A 55 23.84 2.32 -2.67
N THR A 56 22.79 2.61 -3.45
CA THR A 56 22.93 3.36 -4.71
C THR A 56 23.41 4.80 -4.46
N LEU A 57 22.90 5.47 -3.43
CA LEU A 57 23.34 6.82 -3.07
C LEU A 57 24.80 6.83 -2.56
N GLN A 58 25.17 5.87 -1.72
CA GLN A 58 26.56 5.70 -1.26
C GLN A 58 27.50 5.39 -2.43
N ALA A 59 27.09 4.54 -3.37
CA ALA A 59 27.87 4.25 -4.57
C ALA A 59 28.03 5.50 -5.44
N SER A 60 26.98 6.32 -5.59
CA SER A 60 27.04 7.60 -6.30
C SER A 60 28.04 8.56 -5.63
N HIS A 61 27.97 8.70 -4.31
CA HIS A 61 28.91 9.52 -3.54
C HIS A 61 30.36 9.04 -3.69
N PHE A 62 30.60 7.73 -3.60
CA PHE A 62 31.93 7.17 -3.79
C PHE A 62 32.47 7.42 -5.21
N LEU A 63 31.60 7.32 -6.23
CA LEU A 63 31.97 7.65 -7.60
C LEU A 63 32.34 9.13 -7.72
N GLU A 64 31.54 10.03 -7.15
CA GLU A 64 31.83 11.46 -7.08
C GLU A 64 33.21 11.73 -6.45
N GLU A 65 33.46 11.22 -5.23
CA GLU A 65 34.74 11.40 -4.54
C GLU A 65 35.92 10.89 -5.38
N ARG A 66 35.75 9.75 -6.05
CA ARG A 66 36.79 9.17 -6.89
C ARG A 66 37.07 10.02 -8.13
N VAL A 67 36.04 10.57 -8.77
CA VAL A 67 36.22 11.46 -9.92
C VAL A 67 36.85 12.78 -9.46
N VAL A 68 36.38 13.39 -8.37
CA VAL A 68 37.01 14.58 -7.76
C VAL A 68 38.48 14.32 -7.46
N SER A 69 38.80 13.21 -6.79
CA SER A 69 40.18 12.86 -6.44
C SER A 69 41.06 12.72 -7.68
N ARG A 70 40.53 12.13 -8.76
CA ARG A 70 41.26 12.02 -10.04
C ARG A 70 41.48 13.40 -10.67
N LEU A 71 40.46 14.24 -10.71
CA LEU A 71 40.57 15.61 -11.23
C LEU A 71 41.57 16.44 -10.41
N LYS A 72 41.60 16.28 -9.08
CA LYS A 72 42.59 16.92 -8.19
C LYS A 72 44.02 16.55 -8.55
N VAL A 73 44.27 15.27 -8.83
CA VAL A 73 45.60 14.78 -9.23
C VAL A 73 46.02 15.41 -10.56
N ILE A 74 45.12 15.43 -11.55
CA ILE A 74 45.38 16.02 -12.87
C ILE A 74 45.63 17.53 -12.76
N ALA A 75 44.82 18.23 -11.96
CA ALA A 75 45.01 19.67 -11.72
C ALA A 75 46.37 19.94 -11.09
N LYS A 76 46.80 19.12 -10.13
CA LYS A 76 48.11 19.22 -9.50
C LYS A 76 49.24 18.99 -10.50
N GLU A 77 49.10 18.04 -11.41
CA GLU A 77 50.07 17.80 -12.49
C GLU A 77 50.22 19.03 -13.40
N ILE A 78 49.11 19.67 -13.78
CA ILE A 78 49.13 20.92 -14.55
C ILE A 78 49.80 22.05 -13.77
N ILE A 79 49.47 22.22 -12.49
CA ILE A 79 50.04 23.25 -11.61
C ILE A 79 51.56 23.08 -11.48
N LEU A 80 52.04 21.85 -11.29
CA LEU A 80 53.47 21.54 -11.14
C LEU A 80 54.25 21.66 -12.45
N THR A 81 53.57 21.60 -13.59
CA THR A 81 54.18 21.80 -14.91
C THR A 81 54.51 23.28 -15.11
N GLN A 82 55.74 23.59 -15.54
CA GLN A 82 56.17 24.96 -15.81
C GLN A 82 55.27 25.62 -16.86
N GLU A 83 55.01 26.93 -16.72
CA GLU A 83 54.10 27.69 -17.58
C GLU A 83 54.41 27.52 -19.08
N ASN A 84 55.69 27.58 -19.46
CA ASN A 84 56.15 27.39 -20.85
C ASN A 84 55.90 25.96 -21.39
N ALA A 85 55.77 24.97 -20.51
CA ALA A 85 55.54 23.58 -20.86
C ALA A 85 54.04 23.21 -20.92
N ARG A 86 53.13 24.08 -20.44
CA ARG A 86 51.67 23.92 -20.54
C ARG A 86 51.16 24.22 -21.95
N THR A 87 51.78 23.58 -22.93
CA THR A 87 51.42 23.76 -24.35
C THR A 87 50.06 23.13 -24.64
N LYS A 88 49.42 23.57 -25.73
CA LYS A 88 48.18 22.95 -26.22
C LYS A 88 48.33 21.43 -26.39
N GLN A 89 49.47 20.97 -26.91
CA GLN A 89 49.74 19.55 -27.11
C GLN A 89 49.80 18.78 -25.78
N PHE A 90 50.35 19.38 -24.73
CA PHE A 90 50.34 18.80 -23.38
C PHE A 90 48.90 18.66 -22.86
N LEU A 91 48.08 19.71 -22.98
CA LEU A 91 46.68 19.67 -22.54
C LEU A 91 45.85 18.66 -23.34
N GLU A 92 46.02 18.59 -24.66
CA GLU A 92 45.35 17.57 -25.51
C GLU A 92 45.77 16.15 -25.14
N THR A 93 47.03 15.94 -24.75
CA THR A 93 47.53 14.63 -24.30
C THR A 93 46.89 14.25 -22.97
N LEU A 94 46.90 15.16 -21.98
CA LEU A 94 46.24 14.94 -20.69
C LEU A 94 44.74 14.69 -20.84
N GLN A 95 44.09 15.44 -21.74
CA GLN A 95 42.68 15.28 -22.04
C GLN A 95 42.37 13.86 -22.52
N ARG A 96 43.10 13.37 -23.53
CA ARG A 96 42.88 12.02 -24.10
C ARG A 96 43.21 10.91 -23.11
N GLN A 97 44.26 11.06 -22.31
CA GLN A 97 44.66 10.06 -21.31
C GLN A 97 43.66 9.93 -20.15
N ASN A 98 42.92 10.99 -19.85
CA ASN A 98 42.01 11.05 -18.70
C ASN A 98 40.54 11.16 -19.06
N ASP A 99 40.20 11.08 -20.36
CA ASP A 99 38.83 11.20 -20.86
C ASP A 99 38.13 12.50 -20.41
N LEU A 100 38.87 13.60 -20.44
CA LEU A 100 38.33 14.91 -20.07
C LEU A 100 37.61 15.55 -21.25
N ARG A 101 36.50 16.23 -20.99
CA ARG A 101 35.78 17.01 -22.00
C ARG A 101 36.56 18.28 -22.34
N THR A 102 36.98 19.01 -21.31
CA THR A 102 37.68 20.29 -21.48
C THR A 102 38.68 20.51 -20.35
N ILE A 103 39.81 21.12 -20.69
CA ILE A 103 40.83 21.64 -19.77
C ILE A 103 41.02 23.09 -20.13
N GLU A 104 40.77 23.99 -19.18
CA GLU A 104 40.86 25.43 -19.38
C GLU A 104 41.76 26.04 -18.32
N ILE A 105 42.65 26.93 -18.73
CA ILE A 105 43.54 27.70 -17.86
C ILE A 105 43.13 29.16 -18.03
N CYS A 106 42.82 29.81 -16.92
CA CYS A 106 42.29 31.17 -16.88
C CYS A 106 43.26 32.10 -16.16
N ASP A 107 43.31 33.36 -16.59
CA ASP A 107 44.02 34.43 -15.90
C ASP A 107 43.30 34.87 -14.60
N SER A 108 43.88 35.83 -13.88
CA SER A 108 43.29 36.40 -12.65
C SER A 108 41.95 37.12 -12.88
N ASN A 109 41.62 37.46 -14.13
CA ASN A 109 40.35 38.11 -14.50
C ASN A 109 39.28 37.09 -14.93
N GLY A 110 39.61 35.79 -14.91
CA GLY A 110 38.73 34.72 -15.38
C GLY A 110 38.63 34.60 -16.90
N THR A 111 39.59 35.16 -17.65
CA THR A 111 39.70 35.02 -19.10
C THR A 111 40.48 33.76 -19.43
N ILE A 112 39.96 32.92 -20.33
CA ILE A 112 40.61 31.67 -20.72
C ILE A 112 41.82 31.99 -21.61
N ILE A 113 43.02 31.70 -21.11
CA ILE A 113 44.29 31.93 -21.80
C ILE A 113 44.77 30.70 -22.56
N GLN A 114 44.49 29.50 -22.05
CA GLN A 114 44.81 28.24 -22.73
C GLN A 114 43.65 27.28 -22.56
N SER A 115 43.37 26.51 -23.61
CA SER A 115 42.36 25.46 -23.60
C SER A 115 42.70 24.41 -24.64
N ASN A 116 42.23 23.19 -24.41
CA ASN A 116 42.20 22.17 -25.46
C ASN A 116 41.22 22.53 -26.59
N ASP A 117 40.16 23.31 -26.30
CA ASP A 117 39.25 23.87 -27.29
C ASP A 117 39.66 25.31 -27.67
N VAL A 118 40.08 25.50 -28.91
CA VAL A 118 40.57 26.80 -29.42
C VAL A 118 39.44 27.85 -29.44
N LYS A 119 38.18 27.43 -29.55
CA LYS A 119 37.03 28.33 -29.70
C LYS A 119 36.73 29.14 -28.44
N VAL A 120 37.16 28.65 -27.27
CA VAL A 120 36.87 29.29 -25.98
C VAL A 120 38.00 30.22 -25.50
N ILE A 121 39.15 30.20 -26.18
CA ILE A 121 40.29 31.06 -25.81
C ILE A 121 39.89 32.54 -25.97
N GLY A 122 40.18 33.36 -24.95
CA GLY A 122 39.80 34.77 -24.87
C GLY A 122 38.39 35.01 -24.33
N SER A 123 37.56 33.98 -24.17
CA SER A 123 36.26 34.11 -23.53
C SER A 123 36.40 34.12 -22.00
N ARG A 124 35.41 34.71 -21.31
CA ARG A 124 35.34 34.72 -19.84
C ARG A 124 34.61 33.50 -19.32
N LEU A 125 35.03 33.02 -18.16
CA LEU A 125 34.34 31.96 -17.43
C LEU A 125 32.86 32.33 -17.16
N PRO A 126 31.91 31.39 -17.37
CA PRO A 126 30.52 31.62 -17.05
C PRO A 126 30.32 31.80 -15.53
N HIS A 127 29.41 32.69 -15.15
CA HIS A 127 29.07 32.92 -13.74
C HIS A 127 28.43 31.69 -13.05
N SER A 128 27.88 30.76 -13.82
CA SER A 128 27.08 29.63 -13.33
C SER A 128 27.87 28.53 -12.61
N PHE A 129 29.21 28.56 -12.63
CA PHE A 129 30.04 27.45 -12.13
C PHE A 129 30.67 27.71 -10.76
N GLU A 130 30.25 28.75 -10.04
CA GLU A 130 30.79 29.14 -8.72
C GLU A 130 32.32 29.38 -8.66
N CYS A 131 33.03 29.36 -9.80
CA CYS A 131 34.47 29.58 -9.90
C CYS A 131 34.90 31.00 -9.48
N GLN A 132 33.96 31.94 -9.32
CA GLN A 132 34.26 33.32 -8.92
C GLN A 132 34.91 33.39 -7.54
N GLU A 133 34.52 32.51 -6.62
CA GLU A 133 35.10 32.43 -5.28
C GLU A 133 36.59 32.06 -5.32
N ILE A 134 37.00 31.25 -6.30
CA ILE A 134 38.42 30.93 -6.52
C ILE A 134 39.17 32.15 -7.07
N LEU A 135 38.57 32.85 -8.05
CA LEU A 135 39.18 34.04 -8.66
C LEU A 135 39.38 35.18 -7.65
N HIS A 136 38.41 35.39 -6.76
CA HIS A 136 38.49 36.39 -5.68
C HIS A 136 39.34 35.92 -4.49
N GLY A 137 39.78 34.65 -4.49
CA GLY A 137 40.66 34.09 -3.48
C GLY A 137 40.00 33.73 -2.16
N THR A 138 38.67 33.62 -2.13
CA THR A 138 37.94 33.11 -0.95
C THR A 138 38.05 31.60 -0.84
N LYS A 139 38.18 30.90 -1.98
CA LYS A 139 38.44 29.45 -2.05
C LYS A 139 39.72 29.16 -2.85
N ILE A 140 40.36 28.03 -2.55
CA ILE A 140 41.54 27.54 -3.28
C ILE A 140 41.11 26.53 -4.35
N GLU A 141 40.11 25.73 -4.04
CA GLU A 141 39.57 24.67 -4.88
C GLU A 141 38.04 24.60 -4.77
N HIS A 142 37.41 24.09 -5.82
CA HIS A 142 35.97 23.87 -5.86
C HIS A 142 35.65 22.74 -6.85
N ALA A 143 34.86 21.77 -6.41
CA ALA A 143 34.23 20.79 -7.29
C ALA A 143 32.81 21.27 -7.58
N PHE A 144 32.39 21.21 -8.85
CA PHE A 144 31.08 21.67 -9.31
C PHE A 144 30.43 20.63 -10.22
N GLY A 145 29.10 20.66 -10.32
CA GLY A 145 28.35 19.79 -11.24
C GLY A 145 27.59 18.63 -10.59
N PHE A 146 27.73 18.43 -9.28
CA PHE A 146 26.67 17.79 -8.50
C PHE A 146 25.80 18.91 -7.97
N SER A 147 24.54 18.95 -8.39
CA SER A 147 23.62 19.91 -7.80
C SER A 147 23.53 19.63 -6.30
N GLN A 148 23.31 20.66 -5.47
CA GLN A 148 22.98 20.45 -4.05
C GLN A 148 21.66 19.67 -3.85
N GLY A 149 21.01 19.22 -4.93
CA GLY A 149 19.87 18.31 -4.92
C GLY A 149 20.28 16.85 -5.09
N ILE A 150 19.38 15.95 -4.67
CA ILE A 150 19.56 14.48 -4.64
C ILE A 150 19.77 13.87 -6.04
N PHE A 151 19.63 14.64 -7.12
CA PHE A 151 19.70 14.19 -8.51
C PHE A 151 20.58 15.12 -9.35
N CYS A 152 21.46 14.55 -10.19
CA CYS A 152 22.31 15.33 -11.09
C CYS A 152 21.48 15.98 -12.21
N GLU A 153 21.11 17.26 -12.05
CA GLU A 153 20.50 18.04 -13.15
C GLU A 153 21.55 18.79 -14.01
N ALA A 154 22.85 18.65 -13.71
CA ALA A 154 23.89 19.44 -14.36
C ALA A 154 24.46 18.76 -15.62
N ASP A 155 24.63 19.54 -16.69
CA ASP A 155 25.21 19.11 -17.97
C ASP A 155 26.74 18.95 -17.96
N ALA A 156 27.40 19.23 -16.84
CA ALA A 156 28.85 19.16 -16.70
C ALA A 156 29.26 18.91 -15.25
N PHE A 157 30.19 17.97 -15.05
CA PHE A 157 30.91 17.76 -13.80
C PHE A 157 32.36 18.23 -13.95
N GLY A 158 32.89 18.91 -12.92
CA GLY A 158 34.21 19.49 -13.01
C GLY A 158 34.84 19.90 -11.70
N TYR A 159 36.10 20.32 -11.83
CA TYR A 159 36.95 20.74 -10.74
C TYR A 159 37.73 21.98 -11.14
N ALA A 160 37.76 22.98 -10.26
CA ALA A 160 38.54 24.19 -10.43
C ALA A 160 39.53 24.35 -9.26
N CYS A 161 40.75 24.79 -9.58
CA CYS A 161 41.80 25.02 -8.60
C CYS A 161 42.60 26.27 -8.95
N ARG A 162 42.98 27.05 -7.94
CA ARG A 162 43.77 28.27 -8.10
C ARG A 162 45.20 27.96 -8.56
N LEU A 163 45.71 28.78 -9.48
CA LEU A 163 47.11 28.74 -9.90
C LEU A 163 48.00 29.60 -8.97
N PRO A 164 49.27 29.21 -8.72
CA PRO A 164 50.22 29.98 -7.90
C PRO A 164 50.44 31.41 -8.41
N GLU A 165 50.55 31.57 -9.73
CA GLU A 165 50.74 32.83 -10.44
C GLU A 165 49.47 33.71 -10.52
N GLY A 166 48.34 33.21 -10.02
CA GLY A 166 47.03 33.82 -10.15
C GLY A 166 46.19 33.19 -11.26
N GLY A 167 44.88 33.40 -11.19
CA GLY A 167 43.92 32.70 -12.06
C GLY A 167 43.61 31.28 -11.57
N LEU A 168 43.14 30.42 -12.48
CA LEU A 168 42.71 29.05 -12.13
C LEU A 168 42.85 28.06 -13.29
N VAL A 169 42.92 26.78 -12.95
CA VAL A 169 42.72 25.66 -13.87
C VAL A 169 41.32 25.12 -13.65
N ARG A 170 40.56 24.93 -14.72
CA ARG A 170 39.25 24.29 -14.74
C ARG A 170 39.31 23.02 -15.56
N LEU A 171 38.90 21.91 -14.95
CA LEU A 171 38.79 20.60 -15.56
C LEU A 171 37.32 20.23 -15.65
N ILE A 172 36.85 19.85 -16.84
CA ILE A 172 35.50 19.37 -17.06
C ILE A 172 35.59 17.94 -17.59
N THR A 173 34.91 17.02 -16.93
CA THR A 173 34.76 15.64 -17.40
C THR A 173 33.44 15.48 -18.13
N GLY A 174 33.38 14.48 -19.03
CA GLY A 174 32.09 14.05 -19.59
C GLY A 174 31.18 13.53 -18.47
N VAL A 175 29.91 13.92 -18.50
CA VAL A 175 28.90 13.42 -17.55
C VAL A 175 28.40 12.04 -17.98
N GLU A 176 28.76 11.56 -19.17
CA GLU A 176 28.28 10.31 -19.77
C GLU A 176 28.46 9.10 -18.85
N PHE A 177 29.58 9.03 -18.13
CA PHE A 177 29.81 7.96 -17.16
C PHE A 177 28.87 8.06 -15.93
N ILE A 178 28.68 9.27 -15.39
CA ILE A 178 27.82 9.51 -14.22
C ILE A 178 26.34 9.36 -14.61
N LEU A 179 25.93 9.92 -15.74
CA LEU A 179 24.61 9.73 -16.33
C LEU A 179 24.35 8.26 -16.65
N GLY A 180 25.34 7.54 -17.17
CA GLY A 180 25.26 6.11 -17.40
C GLY A 180 25.02 5.33 -16.11
N PHE A 181 25.68 5.71 -15.01
CA PHE A 181 25.39 5.16 -13.69
C PHE A 181 23.95 5.49 -13.25
N GLU A 182 23.52 6.75 -13.30
CA GLU A 182 22.18 7.15 -12.88
C GLU A 182 21.06 6.47 -13.67
N GLN A 183 21.22 6.35 -15.00
CA GLN A 183 20.24 5.74 -15.90
C GLN A 183 20.12 4.22 -15.70
N ASN A 184 21.23 3.53 -15.42
CA ASN A 184 21.25 2.07 -15.38
C ASN A 184 21.20 1.47 -13.96
N VAL A 185 21.78 2.18 -12.99
CA VAL A 185 22.01 1.73 -11.61
C VAL A 185 21.46 2.71 -10.58
N GLY A 186 21.27 3.97 -10.96
CA GLY A 186 20.78 5.03 -10.10
C GLY A 186 19.36 4.80 -9.55
N LEU A 187 19.00 5.63 -8.58
CA LEU A 187 17.72 5.59 -7.91
C LEU A 187 16.52 5.66 -8.88
N PRO A 188 16.54 6.46 -9.97
CA PRO A 188 15.45 6.43 -10.96
C PRO A 188 15.30 5.06 -11.62
N SER A 189 16.40 4.42 -12.03
CA SER A 189 16.41 3.10 -12.66
C SER A 189 15.88 2.01 -11.71
N LEU A 190 16.33 2.06 -10.44
CA LEU A 190 15.85 1.18 -9.39
C LEU A 190 14.34 1.33 -9.18
N LEU A 191 13.85 2.55 -9.08
CA LEU A 191 12.43 2.85 -8.91
C LEU A 191 11.61 2.40 -10.12
N GLU A 192 12.10 2.58 -11.34
CA GLU A 192 11.43 2.08 -12.54
C GLU A 192 11.34 0.55 -12.58
N LYS A 193 12.41 -0.16 -12.19
CA LYS A 193 12.41 -1.63 -12.11
C LYS A 193 11.39 -2.10 -11.06
N LEU A 194 11.33 -1.44 -9.91
CA LEU A 194 10.41 -1.76 -8.83
C LEU A 194 8.96 -1.41 -9.15
N LYS A 195 8.71 -0.31 -9.86
CA LYS A 195 7.39 0.04 -10.40
C LYS A 195 6.80 -1.04 -11.32
N LYS A 196 7.66 -1.80 -12.00
CA LYS A 196 7.24 -2.90 -12.89
C LYS A 196 6.92 -4.20 -12.14
N HIS A 197 7.15 -4.28 -10.84
CA HIS A 197 6.91 -5.49 -10.06
C HIS A 197 5.40 -5.81 -9.99
N PRO A 198 4.98 -7.06 -10.25
CA PRO A 198 3.58 -7.46 -10.12
C PRO A 198 3.14 -7.31 -8.66
N GLY A 199 2.25 -6.35 -8.41
CA GLY A 199 1.80 -5.98 -7.06
C GLY A 199 1.97 -4.51 -6.74
N VAL A 200 2.94 -3.82 -7.35
CA VAL A 200 3.14 -2.38 -7.16
C VAL A 200 2.19 -1.61 -8.09
N LYS A 201 1.25 -0.86 -7.50
CA LYS A 201 0.33 0.02 -8.25
C LYS A 201 0.92 1.40 -8.45
N ALA A 202 1.54 1.93 -7.40
CA ALA A 202 2.23 3.20 -7.44
C ALA A 202 3.44 3.15 -6.50
N LEU A 203 4.52 3.78 -6.93
CA LEU A 203 5.71 3.99 -6.11
C LEU A 203 6.24 5.38 -6.44
N ASN A 204 6.18 6.29 -5.47
CA ASN A 204 6.64 7.65 -5.64
C ASN A 204 7.74 7.94 -4.62
N LEU A 205 8.70 8.77 -5.02
CA LEU A 205 9.68 9.36 -4.13
C LEU A 205 9.32 10.83 -3.98
N VAL A 206 8.93 11.22 -2.77
CA VAL A 206 8.54 12.59 -2.46
C VAL A 206 9.56 13.24 -1.53
N ASP A 207 9.75 14.53 -1.67
CA ASP A 207 10.58 15.31 -0.76
C ASP A 207 9.89 15.51 0.59
N LEU A 208 10.56 16.23 1.50
CA LEU A 208 10.01 16.56 2.82
C LEU A 208 8.74 17.41 2.76
N SER A 209 8.47 18.10 1.64
CA SER A 209 7.26 18.88 1.40
C SER A 209 6.11 18.04 0.80
N GLY A 210 6.37 16.78 0.46
CA GLY A 210 5.42 15.89 -0.22
C GLY A 210 5.37 16.08 -1.73
N LYS A 211 6.29 16.86 -2.31
CA LYS A 211 6.39 17.04 -3.76
C LYS A 211 7.17 15.88 -4.36
N SER A 212 6.65 15.30 -5.45
CA SER A 212 7.36 14.24 -6.18
C SER A 212 8.70 14.76 -6.69
N ILE A 213 9.78 14.07 -6.33
CA ILE A 213 11.12 14.42 -6.80
C ILE A 213 11.33 13.92 -8.23
N LEU A 214 10.69 12.79 -8.58
CA LEU A 214 10.72 12.27 -9.94
C LEU A 214 9.56 12.86 -10.76
N LYS A 215 9.88 13.43 -11.93
CA LYS A 215 8.91 14.06 -12.85
C LYS A 215 7.85 13.10 -13.39
N ALA A 216 8.11 11.79 -13.36
CA ALA A 216 7.13 10.76 -13.73
C ALA A 216 6.16 10.48 -12.58
N ALA A 217 5.26 11.44 -12.32
CA ALA A 217 4.14 11.23 -11.42
C ALA A 217 3.24 10.15 -12.01
N SER A 218 3.19 9.00 -11.35
CA SER A 218 2.22 7.95 -11.65
C SER A 218 0.83 8.53 -11.39
N ASN A 219 -0.08 8.54 -12.36
CA ASN A 219 -1.48 8.86 -12.10
C ASN A 219 -2.02 7.82 -11.12
N ILE A 220 -2.12 8.19 -9.84
CA ILE A 220 -2.65 7.32 -8.79
C ILE A 220 -4.16 7.20 -9.05
N SER A 221 -4.57 6.16 -9.76
CA SER A 221 -5.99 5.78 -9.77
C SER A 221 -6.34 5.31 -8.36
N TYR A 222 -7.28 5.98 -7.71
CA TYR A 222 -7.77 5.59 -6.39
C TYR A 222 -8.34 4.16 -6.46
N ASP A 223 -7.67 3.23 -5.78
CA ASP A 223 -8.13 1.85 -5.61
C ASP A 223 -8.45 1.65 -4.12
N PRO A 224 -9.74 1.52 -3.74
CA PRO A 224 -10.14 1.37 -2.34
C PRO A 224 -9.65 0.05 -1.71
N GLN A 225 -9.12 -0.89 -2.51
CA GLN A 225 -8.56 -2.14 -2.02
C GLN A 225 -7.04 -2.13 -1.94
N ALA A 226 -6.38 -1.08 -2.42
CA ALA A 226 -4.93 -0.98 -2.36
C ALA A 226 -4.46 -0.57 -0.96
N TYR A 227 -3.35 -1.15 -0.53
CA TYR A 227 -2.69 -0.77 0.70
C TYR A 227 -1.60 0.25 0.40
N SER A 228 -1.60 1.36 1.13
CA SER A 228 -0.60 2.43 0.97
C SER A 228 0.26 2.53 2.22
N ALA A 229 1.58 2.58 2.02
CA ALA A 229 2.57 2.76 3.07
C ALA A 229 3.59 3.82 2.67
N SER A 230 4.15 4.49 3.67
CA SER A 230 5.21 5.48 3.50
C SER A 230 6.43 5.09 4.31
N PHE A 231 7.62 5.21 3.73
CA PHE A 231 8.89 4.94 4.41
C PHE A 231 9.87 6.09 4.24
N PRO A 232 10.50 6.60 5.31
CA PRO A 232 11.44 7.70 5.21
C PRO A 232 12.71 7.27 4.45
N LEU A 233 13.18 8.13 3.56
CA LEU A 233 14.49 7.99 2.93
C LEU A 233 15.48 8.87 3.68
N VAL A 234 16.51 8.25 4.22
CA VAL A 234 17.55 8.90 5.02
C VAL A 234 18.89 8.72 4.33
N LEU A 235 19.64 9.81 4.20
CA LEU A 235 21.00 9.82 3.68
C LEU A 235 21.91 10.44 4.74
N HIS A 236 22.93 9.68 5.18
CA HIS A 236 23.85 10.11 6.26
C HIS A 236 23.14 10.59 7.54
N GLY A 237 22.05 9.92 7.93
CA GLY A 237 21.25 10.28 9.10
C GLY A 237 20.33 11.50 8.90
N GLN A 238 20.34 12.15 7.73
CA GLN A 238 19.45 13.24 7.40
C GLN A 238 18.27 12.74 6.55
N PRO A 239 17.02 13.06 6.92
CA PRO A 239 15.86 12.70 6.10
C PRO A 239 15.87 13.56 4.84
N ILE A 240 15.92 12.92 3.67
CA ILE A 240 15.93 13.60 2.38
C ILE A 240 14.58 13.52 1.67
N GLY A 241 13.71 12.61 2.11
CA GLY A 241 12.38 12.41 1.55
C GLY A 241 11.69 11.18 2.13
N ARG A 242 10.72 10.65 1.39
CA ARG A 242 10.07 9.36 1.70
C ARG A 242 9.60 8.66 0.44
N PHE A 243 9.60 7.33 0.48
CA PHE A 243 8.91 6.51 -0.50
C PHE A 243 7.43 6.40 -0.12
N GLU A 244 6.56 6.57 -1.10
CA GLU A 244 5.14 6.30 -0.99
C GLU A 244 4.82 5.13 -1.92
N LEU A 245 4.45 4.00 -1.32
CA LEU A 245 4.19 2.75 -2.01
C LEU A 245 2.72 2.38 -1.85
N THR A 246 2.07 2.11 -2.98
CA THR A 246 0.73 1.55 -3.04
C THR A 246 0.83 0.16 -3.66
N ILE A 247 0.46 -0.86 -2.89
CA ILE A 247 0.44 -2.25 -3.32
C ILE A 247 -1.01 -2.68 -3.51
N SER A 248 -1.28 -3.39 -4.61
CA SER A 248 -2.48 -4.22 -4.73
C SER A 248 -2.07 -5.55 -5.35
N GLU A 249 -2.50 -6.64 -4.74
CA GLU A 249 -2.26 -7.95 -5.31
C GLU A 249 -3.53 -8.56 -5.83
N LEU A 250 -3.47 -8.98 -7.10
CA LEU A 250 -4.56 -9.68 -7.74
C LEU A 250 -4.90 -10.95 -6.94
N GLU A 251 -3.90 -11.69 -6.47
CA GLU A 251 -4.08 -12.89 -5.67
C GLU A 251 -4.77 -12.61 -4.33
N ILE A 252 -4.36 -11.57 -3.61
CA ILE A 252 -4.99 -11.18 -2.33
C ILE A 252 -6.41 -10.66 -2.56
N SER A 253 -6.64 -9.90 -3.63
CA SER A 253 -7.98 -9.45 -4.00
C SER A 253 -8.90 -10.62 -4.37
N ALA A 254 -8.39 -11.62 -5.09
CA ALA A 254 -9.11 -12.84 -5.43
C ALA A 254 -9.37 -13.70 -4.18
N LEU A 255 -8.41 -13.80 -3.26
CA LEU A 255 -8.58 -14.49 -1.99
C LEU A 255 -9.63 -13.80 -1.10
N ARG A 256 -9.66 -12.45 -1.10
CA ARG A 256 -10.69 -11.66 -0.42
C ARG A 256 -12.06 -11.92 -1.02
N GLN A 257 -12.17 -11.92 -2.35
CA GLN A 257 -13.44 -12.17 -3.04
C GLN A 257 -13.93 -13.60 -2.84
N THR A 258 -13.06 -14.60 -2.91
CA THR A 258 -13.43 -16.01 -2.72
C THR A 258 -13.81 -16.30 -1.27
N SER A 259 -13.05 -15.82 -0.29
CA SER A 259 -13.42 -15.93 1.13
C SER A 259 -14.73 -15.20 1.43
N ALA A 260 -14.94 -14.03 0.83
CA ALA A 260 -16.19 -13.30 0.95
C ALA A 260 -17.40 -14.09 0.44
N LEU A 261 -17.29 -14.66 -0.77
CA LEU A 261 -18.34 -15.48 -1.36
C LEU A 261 -18.61 -16.75 -0.54
N ALA A 262 -17.56 -17.41 -0.05
CA ALA A 262 -17.70 -18.61 0.78
C ALA A 262 -18.41 -18.31 2.10
N ILE A 263 -18.04 -17.23 2.78
CA ILE A 263 -18.67 -16.80 4.03
C ILE A 263 -20.13 -16.38 3.77
N ALA A 264 -20.38 -15.61 2.70
CA ALA A 264 -21.74 -15.20 2.33
C ALA A 264 -22.63 -16.41 2.03
N PHE A 265 -22.15 -17.38 1.24
CA PHE A 265 -22.89 -18.59 0.91
C PHE A 265 -23.21 -19.42 2.17
N SER A 266 -22.23 -19.62 3.06
CA SER A 266 -22.42 -20.32 4.32
C SER A 266 -23.38 -19.60 5.27
N GLY A 267 -23.33 -18.25 5.29
CA GLY A 267 -24.26 -17.42 6.04
C GLY A 267 -25.70 -17.54 5.53
N VAL A 268 -25.90 -17.51 4.21
CA VAL A 268 -27.21 -17.71 3.57
C VAL A 268 -27.77 -19.09 3.91
N LEU A 269 -26.94 -20.14 3.83
CA LEU A 269 -27.36 -21.51 4.17
C LEU A 269 -27.76 -21.62 5.65
N SER A 270 -27.01 -20.99 6.55
CA SER A 270 -27.33 -20.94 7.99
C SER A 270 -28.65 -20.20 8.26
N CYS A 271 -28.88 -19.07 7.58
CA CYS A 271 -30.15 -18.34 7.65
C CYS A 271 -31.32 -19.18 7.10
N MET A 272 -31.11 -19.90 6.00
CA MET A 272 -32.14 -20.78 5.44
C MET A 272 -32.54 -21.88 6.43
N VAL A 273 -31.56 -22.51 7.11
CA VAL A 273 -31.82 -23.50 8.16
C VAL A 273 -32.59 -22.88 9.32
N LEU A 274 -32.23 -21.67 9.75
CA LEU A 274 -32.95 -20.95 10.82
C LEU A 274 -34.40 -20.66 10.42
N VAL A 275 -34.64 -20.16 9.21
CA VAL A 275 -35.99 -19.89 8.70
C VAL A 275 -36.83 -21.17 8.63
N LEU A 276 -36.25 -22.29 8.17
CA LEU A 276 -36.94 -23.59 8.15
C LEU A 276 -37.30 -24.06 9.56
N LEU A 277 -36.43 -23.85 10.55
CA LEU A 277 -36.71 -24.16 11.96
C LEU A 277 -37.83 -23.29 12.53
N LEU A 278 -37.82 -21.99 12.25
CA LEU A 278 -38.88 -21.05 12.65
C LEU A 278 -40.23 -21.43 12.04
N TRP A 279 -40.25 -21.74 10.75
CA TRP A 279 -41.46 -22.15 10.03
C TRP A 279 -42.02 -23.47 10.54
N ARG A 280 -41.17 -24.48 10.77
CA ARG A 280 -41.56 -25.76 11.37
C ARG A 280 -42.17 -25.56 12.75
N PHE A 281 -41.63 -24.63 13.54
CA PHE A 281 -42.13 -24.33 14.86
C PHE A 281 -43.48 -23.62 14.83
N GLN A 282 -43.68 -22.68 13.90
CA GLN A 282 -44.97 -22.04 13.69
C GLN A 282 -46.04 -23.07 13.32
N ARG A 283 -45.77 -23.93 12.33
CA ARG A 283 -46.67 -25.04 11.98
C ARG A 283 -46.98 -25.95 13.16
N TYR A 284 -46.00 -26.21 14.03
CA TYR A 284 -46.22 -27.02 15.23
C TYR A 284 -47.14 -26.31 16.24
N ARG A 285 -47.02 -24.99 16.40
CA ARG A 285 -47.95 -24.19 17.23
C ARG A 285 -49.36 -24.24 16.65
N ASP A 286 -49.51 -24.00 15.35
CA ASP A 286 -50.82 -24.01 14.68
C ASP A 286 -51.52 -25.36 14.85
N HIS A 287 -50.78 -26.47 14.68
CA HIS A 287 -51.31 -27.81 14.90
C HIS A 287 -51.69 -28.06 16.37
N GLN A 288 -50.92 -27.52 17.34
CA GLN A 288 -51.28 -27.64 18.76
C GLN A 288 -52.56 -26.86 19.07
N ASP A 289 -52.76 -25.70 18.46
CA ASP A 289 -53.95 -24.87 18.66
C ASP A 289 -55.18 -25.52 18.01
N GLN A 290 -55.04 -26.09 16.81
CA GLN A 290 -56.09 -26.90 16.19
C GLN A 290 -56.52 -28.09 17.07
N LEU A 291 -55.56 -28.81 17.65
CA LEU A 291 -55.86 -29.91 18.57
C LEU A 291 -56.59 -29.44 19.83
N ARG A 292 -56.26 -28.26 20.37
CA ARG A 292 -56.98 -27.69 21.52
C ARG A 292 -58.43 -27.38 21.16
N VAL A 293 -58.65 -26.75 20.00
CA VAL A 293 -60.00 -26.43 19.51
C VAL A 293 -60.84 -27.70 19.32
N LEU A 294 -60.26 -28.78 18.77
CA LEU A 294 -60.94 -30.07 18.63
C LEU A 294 -61.26 -30.75 19.97
N LEU A 295 -60.36 -30.66 20.95
CA LEU A 295 -60.61 -31.20 22.28
C LEU A 295 -61.69 -30.41 23.03
N ASP A 296 -61.70 -29.08 22.89
CA ASP A 296 -62.70 -28.22 23.49
C ASP A 296 -64.07 -28.40 22.82
N SER A 297 -64.13 -28.58 21.50
CA SER A 297 -65.38 -28.91 20.80
C SER A 297 -65.92 -30.28 21.23
N ARG A 298 -65.05 -31.29 21.36
CA ARG A 298 -65.43 -32.61 21.88
C ARG A 298 -65.98 -32.53 23.30
N ARG A 299 -65.33 -31.78 24.20
CA ARG A 299 -65.81 -31.54 25.57
C ARG A 299 -67.17 -30.85 25.59
N ARG A 300 -67.41 -29.89 24.68
CA ARG A 300 -68.72 -29.24 24.54
C ARG A 300 -69.80 -30.22 24.05
N ILE A 301 -69.48 -31.09 23.10
CA ILE A 301 -70.41 -32.14 22.62
C ILE A 301 -70.71 -33.15 23.73
N GLU A 302 -69.69 -33.62 24.47
CA GLU A 302 -69.86 -34.51 25.62
C GLU A 302 -70.67 -33.84 26.74
N GLY A 303 -70.43 -32.56 26.98
CA GLY A 303 -71.23 -31.73 27.90
C GLY A 303 -72.69 -31.62 27.47
N LEU A 304 -72.94 -31.33 26.18
CA LEU A 304 -74.29 -31.32 25.61
C LEU A 304 -74.95 -32.69 25.72
N GLY A 305 -74.23 -33.79 25.46
CA GLY A 305 -74.73 -35.15 25.63
C GLY A 305 -75.20 -35.43 27.06
N LYS A 306 -74.45 -34.97 28.08
CA LYS A 306 -74.86 -35.07 29.49
C LYS A 306 -76.11 -34.25 29.79
N VAL A 307 -76.21 -33.03 29.25
CA VAL A 307 -77.40 -32.18 29.41
C VAL A 307 -78.61 -32.82 28.75
N VAL A 308 -78.49 -33.30 27.51
CA VAL A 308 -79.57 -33.99 26.78
C VAL A 308 -80.00 -35.25 27.51
N ALA A 309 -79.06 -36.06 28.03
CA ALA A 309 -79.38 -37.24 28.82
C ALA A 309 -80.13 -36.90 30.11
N ALA A 310 -79.72 -35.83 30.82
CA ALA A 310 -80.43 -35.36 32.01
C ALA A 310 -81.85 -34.86 31.69
N VAL A 311 -82.02 -34.10 30.60
CA VAL A 311 -83.33 -33.64 30.12
C VAL A 311 -84.21 -34.82 29.71
N ALA A 312 -83.67 -35.80 28.97
CA ALA A 312 -84.40 -37.00 28.59
C ALA A 312 -84.86 -37.81 29.81
N HIS A 313 -84.01 -37.91 30.84
CA HIS A 313 -84.36 -38.57 32.10
C HIS A 313 -85.51 -37.83 32.83
N ASP A 314 -85.45 -36.51 32.96
CA ASP A 314 -86.49 -35.69 33.60
C ASP A 314 -87.83 -35.75 32.84
N VAL A 315 -87.78 -35.70 31.50
CA VAL A 315 -88.97 -35.87 30.65
C VAL A 315 -89.57 -37.27 30.80
N PHE A 316 -88.73 -38.31 30.79
CA PHE A 316 -89.17 -39.69 30.99
C PHE A 316 -89.80 -39.87 32.37
N GLU A 317 -89.16 -39.35 33.41
CA GLU A 317 -89.67 -39.40 34.78
C GLU A 317 -91.02 -38.67 34.92
N LYS A 318 -91.14 -37.43 34.41
CA LYS A 318 -92.35 -36.62 34.53
C LYS A 318 -93.52 -37.11 33.67
N ILE A 319 -93.26 -37.60 32.46
CA ILE A 319 -94.33 -37.96 31.52
C ILE A 319 -94.70 -39.45 31.63
N PHE A 320 -93.72 -40.35 31.74
CA PHE A 320 -94.00 -41.79 31.70
C PHE A 320 -94.31 -42.39 33.07
N GLN A 321 -93.80 -41.87 34.20
CA GLN A 321 -94.19 -42.41 35.51
C GLN A 321 -95.69 -42.25 35.84
N PRO A 322 -96.36 -41.12 35.56
CA PRO A 322 -97.80 -41.00 35.82
C PRO A 322 -98.61 -42.02 35.03
N VAL A 323 -98.25 -42.26 33.76
CA VAL A 323 -98.91 -43.26 32.91
C VAL A 323 -98.74 -44.67 33.48
N ALA A 324 -97.54 -45.01 33.94
CA ALA A 324 -97.28 -46.29 34.61
C ALA A 324 -98.04 -46.45 35.94
N ARG A 325 -98.20 -45.38 36.73
CA ARG A 325 -99.02 -45.41 37.96
C ARG A 325 -100.51 -45.57 37.66
N ILE A 326 -101.03 -44.91 36.64
CA ILE A 326 -102.43 -45.08 36.21
C ILE A 326 -102.68 -46.53 35.81
N GLN A 327 -101.79 -47.12 35.00
CA GLN A 327 -101.93 -48.51 34.55
C GLN A 327 -101.82 -49.52 35.69
N LYS A 328 -101.02 -49.23 36.74
CA LYS A 328 -100.95 -50.07 37.94
C LYS A 328 -102.20 -49.96 38.81
N SER A 329 -102.81 -48.78 38.93
CA SER A 329 -104.08 -48.58 39.64
C SER A 329 -105.29 -49.24 38.96
N TRP A 330 -105.16 -49.63 37.69
CA TRP A 330 -106.20 -50.37 36.97
C TRP A 330 -106.12 -51.90 37.16
N ASN A 331 -105.04 -52.41 37.77
CA ASN A 331 -104.81 -53.85 37.98
C ASN A 331 -104.88 -54.27 39.47
N GLU A 332 -105.19 -53.34 40.38
CA GLU A 332 -105.57 -53.61 41.79
C GLU A 332 -107.08 -53.45 41.93
#